data_AF-A0AAW4YDL5-F1
#
_entry.id   AF-A0AAW4YDL5-F1
#
_cell.length_a   1.000
_cell.length_b   1.000
_cell.length_c   1.000
_cell.angle_alpha   90.00
_cell.angle_beta   90.00
_cell.angle_gamma   90.00
#
_symmetry.space_group_name_H-M   'P 1'
#
loop_
_entity.id
_entity.type
_entity.pdbx_description
1 polymer ?
#
loop_
_entity_poly.entity_id
_entity_poly.type
_entity_poly.pdbx_seq_one_letter_code
_entity_poly.pdbx_strand_id
1 'polypeptide(L)'
;EKVLLMLLLYRFAYYFVPVIIALILSSFEFGTSAKKYIEGSKYFIPAKDVTSFLMSYQKDIIAKIPSLSLAILVFFTSMIFFVNNLTIVYDALYDGNHLTYYLLLAIHTSACLLLLLNVVGIYKQSRRAIIYAMISIILIIVATLFTYASYILITWLVIIFALLIVAFRRARRLKRPIRMRNLVAMLLFSIFILYINHIFIAGTFYALDVYTIEMHTSVLKYYFWITILI
;
A
#
# COMPACT_ATOMS: atom_id res chain seq x y z
N GLU A 1 -62.97 -17.59 56.64
CA GLU A 1 -62.11 -17.06 55.56
C GLU A 1 -60.81 -16.43 56.05
N LYS A 2 -60.82 -15.42 56.94
CA LYS A 2 -59.60 -14.73 57.41
C LYS A 2 -58.53 -15.64 58.03
N VAL A 3 -58.94 -16.64 58.81
CA VAL A 3 -58.02 -17.61 59.44
C VAL A 3 -57.33 -18.51 58.40
N LEU A 4 -58.05 -18.89 57.34
CA LEU A 4 -57.51 -19.73 56.27
C LEU A 4 -56.49 -18.96 55.42
N LEU A 5 -56.76 -17.68 55.14
CA LEU A 5 -55.83 -16.77 54.49
C LEU A 5 -54.54 -16.60 55.32
N MET A 6 -54.67 -16.44 56.64
CA MET A 6 -53.54 -16.26 57.55
C MET A 6 -52.66 -17.52 57.65
N LEU A 7 -53.26 -18.71 57.65
CA LEU A 7 -52.56 -20.00 57.61
C LEU A 7 -51.79 -20.21 56.29
N LEU A 8 -52.37 -19.77 55.17
CA LEU A 8 -51.72 -19.82 53.86
C LEU A 8 -50.51 -18.87 53.81
N LEU A 9 -50.67 -17.66 54.34
CA LEU A 9 -49.59 -16.67 54.41
C LEU A 9 -48.46 -17.15 55.33
N TYR A 10 -48.80 -17.78 56.46
CA TYR A 10 -47.84 -18.36 57.39
C TYR A 10 -47.02 -19.47 56.72
N ARG A 11 -47.68 -20.42 56.03
CA ARG A 11 -46.97 -21.49 55.29
C ARG A 11 -46.11 -20.91 54.17
N PHE A 12 -46.62 -19.94 53.43
CA PHE A 12 -45.85 -19.29 52.38
C PHE A 12 -44.58 -18.64 52.94
N ALA A 13 -44.72 -17.79 53.96
CA ALA A 13 -43.57 -17.12 54.57
C ALA A 13 -42.59 -18.13 55.19
N TYR A 14 -43.08 -19.11 55.93
CA TYR A 14 -42.24 -20.08 56.64
C TYR A 14 -41.45 -21.00 55.69
N TYR A 15 -42.00 -21.35 54.52
CA TYR A 15 -41.30 -22.21 53.57
C TYR A 15 -40.51 -21.43 52.51
N PHE A 16 -41.02 -20.30 51.99
CA PHE A 16 -40.32 -19.55 50.92
C PHE A 16 -39.23 -18.62 51.42
N VAL A 17 -39.45 -17.92 52.54
CA VAL A 17 -38.50 -16.90 53.02
C VAL A 17 -37.14 -17.53 53.36
N PRO A 18 -37.05 -18.66 54.09
CA PRO A 18 -35.77 -19.31 54.36
C PRO A 18 -35.06 -19.78 53.09
N VAL A 19 -35.82 -20.28 52.09
CA VAL A 19 -35.26 -20.74 50.81
C VAL A 19 -34.67 -19.58 50.02
N ILE A 20 -35.34 -18.44 49.96
CA ILE A 20 -34.84 -17.24 49.29
C ILE A 20 -33.57 -16.73 49.97
N ILE A 21 -33.57 -16.67 51.31
CA ILE A 21 -32.40 -16.26 52.09
C ILE A 21 -31.22 -17.20 51.83
N ALA A 22 -31.46 -18.52 51.83
CA ALA A 22 -30.42 -19.51 51.53
C ALA A 22 -29.87 -19.38 50.10
N LEU A 23 -30.71 -19.11 49.11
CA LEU A 23 -30.31 -18.88 47.71
C LEU A 23 -29.44 -17.62 47.56
N ILE A 24 -29.80 -16.55 48.27
CA ILE A 24 -29.03 -15.30 48.27
C ILE A 24 -27.67 -15.52 48.91
N LEU A 25 -27.62 -16.14 50.10
CA LEU A 25 -26.37 -16.46 50.78
C LEU A 25 -25.47 -17.39 49.94
N SER A 26 -26.06 -18.41 49.33
CA SER A 26 -25.36 -19.32 48.40
C SER A 26 -24.78 -18.59 47.19
N SER A 27 -25.51 -17.63 46.63
CA SER A 27 -25.01 -16.84 45.49
C SER A 27 -23.80 -15.98 45.85
N PHE A 28 -23.76 -15.43 47.07
CA PHE A 28 -22.60 -14.67 47.55
C PHE A 28 -21.39 -15.56 47.86
N GLU A 29 -21.62 -16.74 48.44
CA GLU A 29 -20.55 -17.64 48.86
C GLU A 29 -19.96 -18.44 47.67
N PHE A 30 -20.81 -18.95 46.78
CA PHE A 30 -20.40 -19.75 45.63
C PHE A 30 -20.18 -18.94 44.34
N GLY A 31 -20.57 -17.66 44.29
CA GLY A 31 -20.45 -16.85 43.07
C GLY A 31 -19.01 -16.74 42.55
N THR A 32 -18.02 -16.60 43.43
CA THR A 32 -16.60 -16.53 43.06
C THR A 32 -16.06 -17.87 42.55
N SER A 33 -16.48 -18.97 43.16
CA SER A 33 -16.14 -20.34 42.76
C SER A 33 -16.79 -20.73 41.44
N ALA A 34 -18.05 -20.35 41.22
CA ALA A 34 -18.76 -20.54 39.96
C ALA A 34 -18.10 -19.79 38.81
N LYS A 35 -17.67 -18.54 39.04
CA LYS A 35 -16.92 -17.75 38.07
C LYS A 35 -15.59 -18.43 37.70
N LYS A 36 -14.83 -18.91 38.68
CA LYS A 36 -13.59 -19.68 38.44
C LYS A 36 -13.83 -20.98 37.66
N TYR A 37 -14.95 -21.67 37.92
CA TYR A 37 -15.32 -22.88 37.18
C TYR A 37 -15.65 -22.60 35.71
N ILE A 38 -16.34 -21.49 35.43
CA ILE A 38 -16.67 -21.07 34.06
C ILE A 38 -15.40 -20.65 33.32
N GLU A 39 -14.57 -19.81 33.95
CA GLU A 39 -13.30 -19.34 33.38
C GLU A 39 -12.29 -20.48 33.19
N GLY A 40 -12.29 -21.47 34.08
CA GLY A 40 -11.48 -22.69 34.02
C GLY A 40 -12.09 -23.82 33.20
N SER A 41 -13.25 -23.61 32.58
CA SER A 41 -13.95 -24.69 31.89
C SER A 41 -13.19 -25.15 30.64
N LYS A 42 -13.24 -26.45 30.38
CA LYS A 42 -12.58 -27.12 29.25
C LYS A 42 -12.94 -26.52 27.89
N TYR A 43 -14.07 -25.81 27.79
CA TYR A 43 -14.56 -25.19 26.55
C TYR A 43 -14.29 -23.68 26.47
N PHE A 44 -14.22 -22.96 27.60
CA PHE A 44 -14.02 -21.52 27.62
C PHE A 44 -12.55 -21.12 27.37
N ILE A 45 -11.60 -21.89 27.92
CA ILE A 45 -10.16 -21.63 27.71
C ILE A 45 -9.79 -21.75 26.22
N PRO A 46 -10.13 -22.84 25.49
CA PRO A 46 -9.81 -22.93 24.07
C PRO A 46 -10.52 -21.87 23.23
N ALA A 47 -11.77 -21.53 23.55
CA ALA A 47 -12.50 -20.48 22.85
C ALA A 47 -11.84 -19.10 23.03
N LYS A 48 -11.40 -18.78 24.25
CA LYS A 48 -10.65 -17.55 24.54
C LYS A 48 -9.32 -17.51 23.80
N ASP A 49 -8.58 -18.61 23.79
CA ASP A 49 -7.29 -18.71 23.12
C ASP A 49 -7.43 -18.58 21.59
N VAL A 50 -8.39 -19.28 20.99
CA VAL A 50 -8.69 -19.18 19.55
C VAL A 50 -9.15 -17.76 19.18
N THR A 51 -10.00 -17.14 20.01
CA THR A 51 -10.45 -15.75 19.78
C THR A 51 -9.29 -14.77 19.87
N SER A 52 -8.39 -14.95 20.85
CA SER A 52 -7.19 -14.12 21.01
C SER A 52 -6.22 -14.27 19.83
N PHE A 53 -6.09 -15.50 19.31
CA PHE A 53 -5.29 -15.82 18.13
C PHE A 53 -5.89 -15.20 16.86
N LEU A 54 -7.20 -15.33 16.64
CA LEU A 54 -7.85 -14.67 15.50
C LEU A 54 -7.72 -13.15 15.57
N MET A 55 -7.88 -12.57 16.76
CA MET A 55 -7.74 -11.13 16.98
C MET A 55 -6.31 -10.64 16.75
N SER A 56 -5.28 -11.44 17.07
CA SER A 56 -3.88 -11.09 16.80
C SER A 56 -3.58 -11.12 15.30
N TYR A 57 -4.08 -12.13 14.57
CA TYR A 57 -3.96 -12.20 13.11
C TYR A 57 -4.65 -11.03 12.41
N GLN A 58 -5.85 -10.65 12.85
CA GLN A 58 -6.57 -9.51 12.29
C GLN A 58 -5.78 -8.21 12.47
N LYS A 59 -5.19 -7.98 13.66
CA LYS A 59 -4.35 -6.80 13.93
C LYS A 59 -3.13 -6.74 13.02
N ASP A 60 -2.48 -7.87 12.76
CA ASP A 60 -1.32 -7.95 11.88
C ASP A 60 -1.66 -7.66 10.41
N ILE A 61 -2.85 -8.09 9.95
CA ILE A 61 -3.35 -7.78 8.61
C ILE A 61 -3.67 -6.28 8.50
N ILE A 62 -4.42 -5.74 9.46
CA ILE A 62 -4.83 -4.33 9.48
C ILE A 62 -3.60 -3.41 9.49
N ALA A 63 -2.54 -3.77 10.22
CA ALA A 63 -1.30 -3.00 10.27
C ALA A 63 -0.58 -2.91 8.90
N LYS A 64 -0.82 -3.83 7.97
CA LYS A 64 -0.22 -3.85 6.62
C LYS A 64 -1.04 -3.12 5.56
N ILE A 65 -2.33 -2.87 5.80
CA ILE A 65 -3.22 -2.19 4.84
C ILE A 65 -2.65 -0.84 4.39
N PRO A 66 -2.14 0.05 5.26
CA PRO A 66 -1.62 1.34 4.82
C PRO A 66 -0.41 1.23 3.88
N SER A 67 0.50 0.28 4.14
CA SER A 67 1.65 0.04 3.26
C SER A 67 1.27 -0.60 1.92
N LEU A 68 0.22 -1.44 1.91
CA LEU A 68 -0.30 -2.03 0.69
C LEU A 68 -0.99 -0.97 -0.18
N SER A 69 -1.85 -0.15 0.43
CA SER A 69 -2.51 0.97 -0.23
C SER A 69 -1.48 1.92 -0.85
N LEU A 70 -0.46 2.33 -0.09
CA LEU A 70 0.59 3.21 -0.61
C LEU A 70 1.37 2.57 -1.78
N ALA A 71 1.69 1.29 -1.70
CA ALA A 71 2.39 0.59 -2.78
C ALA A 71 1.56 0.54 -4.07
N ILE A 72 0.26 0.26 -3.97
CA ILE A 72 -0.67 0.28 -5.11
C ILE A 72 -0.76 1.69 -5.70
N LEU A 73 -0.84 2.69 -4.84
CA LEU A 73 -0.97 4.09 -5.25
C LEU A 73 0.30 4.57 -5.99
N VAL A 74 1.48 4.21 -5.50
CA VAL A 74 2.77 4.48 -6.16
C VAL A 74 2.90 3.70 -7.46
N PHE A 75 2.42 2.45 -7.53
CA PHE A 75 2.38 1.67 -8.76
C PHE A 75 1.56 2.35 -9.85
N PHE A 76 0.33 2.78 -9.54
CA PHE A 76 -0.50 3.50 -10.51
C PHE A 76 0.11 4.83 -10.91
N THR A 77 0.68 5.56 -9.95
CA THR A 77 1.40 6.81 -10.25
C THR A 77 2.52 6.56 -11.25
N SER A 78 3.34 5.54 -11.03
CA SER A 78 4.39 5.16 -11.98
C SER A 78 3.85 4.86 -13.36
N MET A 79 2.76 4.11 -13.48
CA MET A 79 2.19 3.74 -14.77
C MET A 79 1.61 4.95 -15.52
N ILE A 80 0.91 5.83 -14.81
CA ILE A 80 0.36 7.07 -15.39
C ILE A 80 1.49 7.94 -15.94
N PHE A 81 2.55 8.18 -15.17
CA PHE A 81 3.69 8.99 -15.62
C PHE A 81 4.50 8.32 -16.73
N PHE A 82 4.50 6.99 -16.79
CA PHE A 82 5.13 6.23 -17.86
C PHE A 82 4.39 6.35 -19.20
N VAL A 83 3.06 6.37 -19.18
CA VAL A 83 2.23 6.67 -20.35
C VAL A 83 2.37 8.14 -20.74
N ASN A 84 2.38 9.02 -19.75
CA ASN A 84 2.57 10.47 -19.93
C ASN A 84 4.01 10.86 -20.31
N ASN A 85 4.85 9.89 -20.63
CA ASN A 85 6.12 10.13 -21.30
C ASN A 85 5.91 10.58 -22.76
N LEU A 86 4.78 10.21 -23.38
CA LEU A 86 4.47 10.56 -24.77
C LEU A 86 4.35 12.05 -25.02
N THR A 87 3.91 12.81 -24.03
CA THR A 87 3.80 14.28 -24.14
C THR A 87 5.17 14.93 -24.26
N ILE A 88 6.18 14.41 -23.54
CA ILE A 88 7.59 14.85 -23.69
C ILE A 88 8.09 14.56 -25.10
N VAL A 89 7.75 13.37 -25.63
CA VAL A 89 8.11 12.96 -26.99
C VAL A 89 7.44 13.85 -28.04
N TYR A 90 6.18 14.22 -27.82
CA TYR A 90 5.44 15.12 -28.70
C TYR A 90 6.07 16.52 -28.72
N ASP A 91 6.35 17.11 -27.56
CA ASP A 91 7.01 18.42 -27.49
C ASP A 91 8.40 18.41 -28.16
N ALA A 92 9.13 17.30 -28.05
CA ALA A 92 10.43 17.11 -28.69
C ALA A 92 10.38 17.09 -30.22
N LEU A 93 9.22 16.83 -30.84
CA LEU A 93 9.05 16.87 -32.29
C LEU A 93 8.91 18.30 -32.84
N TYR A 94 8.40 19.23 -32.04
CA TYR A 94 8.07 20.59 -32.48
C TYR A 94 9.11 21.64 -32.08
N ASP A 95 10.03 21.33 -31.15
CA ASP A 95 11.10 22.24 -30.72
C ASP A 95 12.46 21.88 -31.37
N GLY A 96 13.26 22.89 -31.72
CA GLY A 96 14.54 22.71 -32.43
C GLY A 96 15.70 22.17 -31.59
N ASN A 97 15.57 22.12 -30.26
CA ASN A 97 16.61 21.62 -29.36
C ASN A 97 16.36 20.18 -28.89
N HIS A 98 16.36 19.25 -29.84
CA HIS A 98 16.00 17.84 -29.61
C HIS A 98 16.86 17.11 -28.57
N LEU A 99 18.14 17.46 -28.44
CA LEU A 99 19.06 16.78 -27.52
C LEU A 99 18.65 16.96 -26.04
N THR A 100 18.14 18.15 -25.70
CA THR A 100 17.68 18.46 -24.34
C THR A 100 16.46 17.61 -23.99
N TYR A 101 15.51 17.47 -24.93
CA TYR A 101 14.34 16.63 -24.74
C TYR A 101 14.68 15.15 -24.67
N TYR A 102 15.67 14.65 -25.42
CA TYR A 102 16.10 13.24 -25.31
C TYR A 102 16.69 12.90 -23.94
N LEU A 103 17.51 13.80 -23.39
CA LEU A 103 18.05 13.63 -22.04
C LEU A 103 16.94 13.70 -21.00
N LEU A 104 16.03 14.67 -21.13
CA LEU A 104 14.89 14.81 -20.23
C LEU A 104 14.00 13.57 -20.25
N LEU A 105 13.71 13.05 -21.45
CA LEU A 105 12.93 11.83 -21.67
C LEU A 105 13.59 10.62 -21.01
N ALA A 106 14.91 10.49 -21.15
CA ALA A 106 15.65 9.39 -20.54
C ALA A 106 15.71 9.47 -19.01
N ILE A 107 15.85 10.68 -18.45
CA ILE A 107 15.81 10.90 -17.00
C ILE A 107 14.39 10.63 -16.46
N HIS A 108 13.35 11.10 -17.15
CA HIS A 108 11.97 10.91 -16.73
C HIS A 108 11.59 9.42 -16.70
N THR A 109 11.97 8.68 -17.74
CA THR A 109 11.66 7.25 -17.86
C THR A 109 12.45 6.37 -16.91
N SER A 110 13.74 6.66 -16.71
CA SER A 110 14.53 6.00 -15.67
C SER A 110 13.98 6.28 -14.28
N ALA A 111 13.55 7.52 -13.99
CA ALA A 111 12.88 7.87 -12.74
C ALA A 111 11.56 7.11 -12.56
N CYS A 112 10.73 6.99 -13.60
CA CYS A 112 9.50 6.20 -13.55
C CYS A 112 9.78 4.71 -13.28
N LEU A 113 10.77 4.12 -13.95
CA LEU A 113 11.17 2.72 -13.71
C LEU A 113 11.67 2.52 -12.27
N LEU A 114 12.47 3.47 -11.77
CA LEU A 114 12.96 3.45 -10.40
C LEU A 114 11.82 3.53 -9.40
N LEU A 115 10.76 4.32 -9.67
CA LEU A 115 9.54 4.34 -8.86
C LEU A 115 8.88 2.95 -8.84
N LEU A 116 8.70 2.36 -10.01
CA LEU A 116 8.01 1.09 -10.21
C LEU A 116 8.72 -0.07 -9.52
N LEU A 117 10.04 -0.19 -9.69
CA LEU A 117 10.85 -1.26 -9.11
C LEU A 117 10.83 -1.23 -7.58
N ASN A 118 10.66 -0.04 -6.99
CA ASN A 118 10.63 0.16 -5.54
C ASN A 118 9.26 -0.09 -4.89
N VAL A 119 8.19 -0.32 -5.66
CA VAL A 119 6.83 -0.62 -5.16
C VAL A 119 6.83 -1.77 -4.15
N VAL A 120 7.47 -2.90 -4.49
CA VAL A 120 7.55 -4.08 -3.59
C VAL A 120 8.34 -3.74 -2.32
N GLY A 121 9.32 -2.84 -2.41
CA GLY A 121 10.10 -2.36 -1.28
C GLY A 121 9.29 -1.46 -0.34
N ILE A 122 8.41 -0.63 -0.90
CA ILE A 122 7.47 0.23 -0.15
C ILE A 122 6.46 -0.65 0.60
N TYR A 123 5.88 -1.66 -0.05
CA TYR A 123 4.98 -2.62 0.61
C TYR A 123 5.65 -3.31 1.80
N LYS A 124 6.92 -3.69 1.66
CA LYS A 124 7.72 -4.30 2.75
C LYS A 124 8.26 -3.29 3.76
N GLN A 125 7.90 -2.02 3.66
CA GLN A 125 8.34 -0.91 4.53
C GLN A 125 9.87 -0.80 4.65
N SER A 126 10.56 -0.94 3.52
CA SER A 126 12.02 -0.78 3.47
C SER A 126 12.40 0.69 3.36
N ARG A 127 13.24 1.19 4.29
CA ARG A 127 13.71 2.59 4.27
C ARG A 127 14.44 2.95 2.97
N ARG A 128 15.25 2.04 2.43
CA ARG A 128 16.00 2.27 1.17
C ARG A 128 15.08 2.45 -0.02
N ALA A 129 14.06 1.59 -0.15
CA ALA A 129 13.11 1.66 -1.25
C ALA A 129 12.28 2.95 -1.20
N ILE A 130 11.90 3.39 0.01
CA ILE A 130 11.18 4.66 0.19
C ILE A 130 12.06 5.85 -0.18
N ILE A 131 13.35 5.86 0.19
CA ILE A 131 14.30 6.90 -0.24
C ILE A 131 14.43 6.94 -1.75
N TYR A 132 14.63 5.79 -2.39
CA TYR A 132 14.72 5.70 -3.85
C TYR A 132 13.44 6.18 -4.53
N ALA A 133 12.26 5.82 -4.02
CA ALA A 133 10.99 6.33 -4.51
C ALA A 133 10.86 7.87 -4.34
N MET A 134 11.31 8.43 -3.22
CA MET A 134 11.33 9.88 -3.02
C MET A 134 12.24 10.60 -4.03
N ILE A 135 13.44 10.06 -4.28
CA ILE A 135 14.38 10.61 -5.29
C ILE A 135 13.75 10.55 -6.68
N SER A 136 13.14 9.42 -7.04
CA SER A 136 12.43 9.29 -8.33
C SER A 136 11.32 10.33 -8.48
N ILE A 137 10.49 10.56 -7.45
CA ILE A 137 9.44 11.57 -7.53
C ILE A 137 10.01 12.96 -7.75
N ILE A 138 11.11 13.32 -7.09
CA ILE A 138 11.76 14.61 -7.30
C ILE A 138 12.20 14.75 -8.76
N LEU A 139 12.83 13.72 -9.33
CA LEU A 139 13.23 13.71 -10.74
C LEU A 139 12.02 13.85 -11.68
N ILE A 140 10.91 13.15 -11.40
CA ILE A 140 9.67 13.26 -12.18
C ILE A 140 9.11 14.68 -12.08
N ILE A 141 9.06 15.29 -10.89
CA ILE A 141 8.58 16.67 -10.70
C ILE A 141 9.40 17.63 -11.55
N VAL A 142 10.74 17.53 -11.48
CA VAL A 142 11.65 18.38 -12.26
C VAL A 142 11.38 18.21 -13.75
N ALA A 143 11.32 16.97 -14.25
CA ALA A 143 11.03 16.70 -15.66
C ALA A 143 9.66 17.25 -16.09
N THR A 144 8.64 17.14 -15.24
CA THR A 144 7.28 17.62 -15.54
C THR A 144 7.19 19.14 -15.55
N LEU A 145 8.00 19.84 -14.73
CA LEU A 145 8.07 21.30 -14.73
C LEU A 145 8.72 21.85 -16.00
N PHE A 146 9.68 21.13 -16.58
CA PHE A 146 10.37 21.54 -17.80
C PHE A 146 9.56 21.30 -19.09
N THR A 147 8.54 20.42 -19.06
CA THR A 147 7.75 20.08 -20.25
C THR A 147 6.41 20.82 -20.28
N TYR A 148 5.41 20.32 -19.57
CA TYR A 148 4.02 20.81 -19.69
C TYR A 148 3.40 21.27 -18.37
N ALA A 149 4.21 21.47 -17.32
CA ALA A 149 3.89 22.16 -16.05
C ALA A 149 2.43 22.01 -15.55
N SER A 150 1.87 20.80 -15.63
CA SER A 150 0.46 20.58 -15.28
C SER A 150 0.27 20.62 -13.77
N TYR A 151 -0.48 21.62 -13.29
CA TYR A 151 -0.77 21.81 -11.87
C TYR A 151 -1.37 20.56 -11.22
N ILE A 152 -2.21 19.81 -11.93
CA ILE A 152 -2.84 18.59 -11.41
C ILE A 152 -1.80 17.49 -11.16
N LEU A 153 -0.88 17.28 -12.10
CA LEU A 153 0.14 16.24 -11.98
C LEU A 153 1.18 16.59 -10.93
N ILE A 154 1.57 17.86 -10.85
CA ILE A 154 2.51 18.35 -9.83
C ILE A 154 1.90 18.23 -8.43
N THR A 155 0.65 18.68 -8.24
CA THR A 155 -0.04 18.57 -6.94
C THR A 155 -0.20 17.11 -6.53
N TRP A 156 -0.54 16.22 -7.47
CA TRP A 156 -0.57 14.77 -7.23
C TRP A 156 0.78 14.24 -6.75
N LEU A 157 1.88 14.55 -7.44
CA LEU A 157 3.23 14.12 -7.03
C LEU A 157 3.62 14.64 -5.64
N VAL A 158 3.26 15.87 -5.31
CA VAL A 158 3.49 16.45 -3.97
C VAL A 158 2.74 15.67 -2.89
N ILE A 159 1.48 15.26 -3.16
CA ILE A 159 0.70 14.42 -2.23
C ILE A 159 1.39 13.05 -2.04
N ILE A 160 1.82 12.40 -3.12
CA ILE A 160 2.56 11.11 -3.03
C ILE A 160 3.86 11.27 -2.22
N PHE A 161 4.58 12.36 -2.47
CA PHE A 161 5.82 12.66 -1.75
C PHE A 161 5.57 12.81 -0.25
N ALA A 162 4.54 13.57 0.15
CA ALA A 162 4.16 13.71 1.55
C ALA A 162 3.77 12.35 2.19
N LEU A 163 3.02 11.51 1.48
CA LEU A 163 2.67 10.17 1.95
C LEU A 163 3.91 9.27 2.12
N LEU A 164 4.89 9.37 1.23
CA LEU A 164 6.16 8.65 1.35
C LEU A 164 6.99 9.13 2.55
N ILE A 165 6.97 10.43 2.88
CA ILE A 165 7.59 10.95 4.11
C ILE A 165 6.95 10.30 5.35
N VAL A 166 5.62 10.22 5.40
CA VAL A 166 4.90 9.57 6.50
C VAL A 166 5.28 8.09 6.58
N ALA A 167 5.35 7.40 5.44
CA ALA A 167 5.78 6.00 5.37
C ALA A 167 7.23 5.81 5.80
N PHE A 168 8.12 6.75 5.47
CA PHE A 168 9.53 6.73 5.86
C PHE A 168 9.69 6.76 7.38
N ARG A 169 8.91 7.61 8.07
CA ARG A 169 8.91 7.69 9.54
C ARG A 169 8.46 6.37 10.19
N ARG A 170 7.54 5.64 9.55
CA ARG A 170 7.00 4.36 10.06
C ARG A 170 7.85 3.14 9.68
N ALA A 171 8.79 3.27 8.74
CA ALA A 171 9.57 2.16 8.22
C ALA A 171 10.60 1.63 9.24
N ARG A 172 10.51 0.32 9.54
CA ARG A 172 11.37 -0.35 10.54
C ARG A 172 12.52 -1.15 9.94
N ARG A 173 12.45 -1.54 8.66
CA ARG A 173 13.43 -2.44 8.04
C ARG A 173 14.46 -1.67 7.20
N LEU A 174 15.72 -1.68 7.65
CA LEU A 174 16.84 -1.02 6.97
C LEU A 174 17.49 -1.89 5.88
N LYS A 175 17.55 -3.22 6.08
CA LYS A 175 18.32 -4.14 5.23
C LYS A 175 17.41 -5.11 4.47
N ARG A 176 17.54 -5.11 3.14
CA ARG A 176 17.17 -6.23 2.28
C ARG A 176 18.50 -6.83 1.77
N PRO A 177 18.80 -8.12 1.97
CA PRO A 177 19.89 -8.75 1.24
C PRO A 177 19.52 -8.73 -0.24
N ILE A 178 20.24 -7.94 -1.04
CA ILE A 178 20.13 -7.98 -2.50
C ILE A 178 20.82 -9.28 -2.92
N ARG A 179 20.04 -10.34 -3.08
CA ARG A 179 20.53 -11.61 -3.65
C ARG A 179 20.59 -11.44 -5.16
N MET A 180 21.68 -11.88 -5.81
CA MET A 180 21.94 -11.70 -7.25
C MET A 180 20.73 -12.09 -8.13
N ARG A 181 20.02 -13.17 -7.76
CA ARG A 181 18.77 -13.59 -8.43
C ARG A 181 17.70 -12.49 -8.52
N ASN A 182 17.53 -11.71 -7.46
CA ASN A 182 16.55 -10.63 -7.43
C ASN A 182 16.99 -9.42 -8.27
N LEU A 183 18.30 -9.23 -8.43
CA LEU A 183 18.88 -8.16 -9.24
C LEU A 183 18.67 -8.46 -10.73
N VAL A 184 18.95 -9.71 -11.15
CA VAL A 184 18.67 -10.20 -12.50
C VAL A 184 17.18 -10.09 -12.83
N ALA A 185 16.30 -10.47 -11.88
CA ALA A 185 14.85 -10.33 -12.08
C ALA A 185 14.40 -8.87 -12.23
N MET A 186 14.99 -7.93 -11.47
CA MET A 186 14.71 -6.49 -11.63
C MET A 186 15.20 -5.96 -12.98
N LEU A 187 16.39 -6.38 -13.43
CA LEU A 187 16.93 -6.02 -14.73
C LEU A 187 16.04 -6.51 -15.88
N LEU A 188 15.68 -7.80 -15.87
CA LEU A 188 14.80 -8.37 -16.90
C LEU A 188 13.44 -7.67 -16.93
N PHE A 189 12.87 -7.37 -15.75
CA PHE A 189 11.61 -6.64 -15.65
C PHE A 189 11.74 -5.21 -16.19
N SER A 190 12.84 -4.52 -15.91
CA SER A 190 13.12 -3.17 -16.43
C SER A 190 13.25 -3.17 -17.96
N ILE A 191 14.00 -4.13 -18.52
CA ILE A 191 14.16 -4.30 -19.98
C ILE A 191 12.80 -4.58 -20.63
N PHE A 192 12.00 -5.46 -20.04
CA PHE A 192 10.66 -5.77 -20.53
C PHE A 192 9.75 -4.54 -20.57
N ILE A 193 9.77 -3.72 -19.51
CA ILE A 193 8.95 -2.51 -19.46
C ILE A 193 9.44 -1.43 -20.43
N LEU A 194 10.76 -1.26 -20.57
CA LEU A 194 11.33 -0.38 -21.60
C LEU A 194 10.94 -0.82 -23.00
N TYR A 195 10.93 -2.13 -23.27
CA TYR A 195 10.48 -2.68 -24.55
C TYR A 195 9.00 -2.40 -24.81
N ILE A 196 8.12 -2.57 -23.81
CA ILE A 196 6.70 -2.18 -23.93
C ILE A 196 6.57 -0.68 -24.19
N ASN A 197 7.35 0.15 -23.49
CA ASN A 197 7.34 1.60 -23.70
C ASN A 197 7.70 1.96 -25.14
N HIS A 198 8.73 1.32 -25.68
CA HIS A 198 9.16 1.51 -27.06
C HIS A 198 8.06 1.17 -28.07
N ILE A 199 7.39 0.01 -27.89
CA ILE A 199 6.25 -0.38 -28.73
C ILE A 199 5.12 0.65 -28.62
N PHE A 200 4.82 1.10 -27.41
CA PHE A 200 3.75 2.07 -27.17
C PHE A 200 4.03 3.41 -27.87
N ILE A 201 5.25 3.95 -27.73
CA ILE A 201 5.67 5.17 -28.44
C ILE A 201 5.59 4.97 -29.96
N ALA A 202 6.16 3.88 -30.49
CA ALA A 202 6.13 3.59 -31.92
C ALA A 202 4.70 3.47 -32.47
N GLY A 203 3.81 2.81 -31.72
CA GLY A 203 2.39 2.67 -32.07
C GLY A 203 1.65 4.01 -32.07
N THR A 204 1.94 4.89 -31.11
CA THR A 204 1.33 6.23 -31.10
C THR A 204 1.81 7.11 -32.26
N PHE A 205 3.07 7.01 -32.65
CA PHE A 205 3.58 7.72 -33.83
C PHE A 205 2.95 7.22 -35.12
N TYR A 206 2.77 5.90 -35.25
CA TYR A 206 2.07 5.32 -36.39
C TYR A 206 0.62 5.83 -36.51
N ALA A 207 -0.09 5.94 -35.38
CA ALA A 207 -1.49 6.38 -35.35
C ALA A 207 -1.69 7.89 -35.60
N LEU A 208 -0.67 8.72 -35.31
CA LEU A 208 -0.74 10.18 -35.48
C LEU A 208 -0.42 10.65 -36.91
N ASP A 209 -0.14 9.72 -37.82
CA ASP A 209 0.14 9.96 -39.25
C ASP A 209 1.23 11.04 -39.51
N VAL A 210 2.13 11.22 -38.54
CA VAL A 210 3.32 12.08 -38.65
C VAL A 210 4.39 11.29 -39.39
N TYR A 211 4.17 11.00 -40.67
CA TYR A 211 5.08 10.21 -41.51
C TYR A 211 6.17 11.06 -42.20
N THR A 212 6.20 12.37 -41.98
CA THR A 212 6.93 13.31 -42.85
C THR A 212 8.16 13.98 -42.22
N ILE A 213 8.52 13.70 -40.97
CA ILE A 213 9.71 14.31 -40.36
C ILE A 213 10.80 13.26 -40.25
N GLU A 214 11.92 13.42 -40.98
CA GLU A 214 13.09 12.53 -41.02
C GLU A 214 13.77 12.22 -39.65
N MET A 215 13.19 12.66 -38.53
CA MET A 215 13.66 12.46 -37.16
C MET A 215 13.28 11.11 -36.52
N HIS A 216 12.50 10.25 -37.18
CA HIS A 216 11.94 9.04 -36.55
C HIS A 216 12.93 7.91 -36.24
N THR A 217 14.07 7.80 -36.94
CA THR A 217 14.98 6.64 -36.75
C THR A 217 16.05 6.87 -35.69
N SER A 218 16.39 8.14 -35.40
CA SER A 218 17.42 8.51 -34.44
C SER A 218 16.83 8.67 -33.03
N VAL A 219 15.72 9.40 -32.86
CA VAL A 219 15.07 9.64 -31.56
C VAL A 219 14.86 8.34 -30.80
N LEU A 220 14.19 7.37 -31.43
CA LEU A 220 13.74 6.14 -30.80
C LEU A 220 14.91 5.18 -30.49
N LYS A 221 15.92 5.15 -31.38
CA LYS A 221 17.14 4.34 -31.19
C LYS A 221 18.00 4.93 -30.08
N TYR A 222 18.32 6.23 -30.14
CA TYR A 222 19.21 6.86 -29.15
C TYR A 222 18.56 6.95 -27.77
N TYR A 223 17.26 7.22 -27.67
CA TYR A 223 16.52 7.21 -26.41
C TYR A 223 16.65 5.85 -25.68
N PHE A 224 16.39 4.74 -26.37
CA PHE A 224 16.49 3.41 -25.77
C PHE A 224 17.89 3.13 -25.21
N TRP A 225 18.94 3.43 -25.98
CA TRP A 225 20.32 3.23 -25.54
C TRP A 225 20.72 4.18 -24.39
N ILE A 226 20.29 5.44 -24.42
CA ILE A 226 20.55 6.41 -23.35
C ILE A 226 19.83 5.98 -22.06
N THR A 227 18.60 5.47 -22.14
CA THR A 227 17.86 4.96 -20.96
C THR A 227 18.45 3.70 -20.35
N ILE A 228 19.19 2.90 -21.12
CA ILE A 228 19.89 1.71 -20.61
C ILE A 228 21.19 2.10 -19.90
N LEU A 229 21.82 3.19 -20.35
CA LEU A 229 23.10 3.66 -19.82
C LEU A 229 22.92 4.40 -18.48
N ILE A 230 21.79 5.11 -18.31
CA ILE A 230 21.40 5.85 -17.09
C ILE A 230 20.74 4.91 -16.07
#